data_AF-A0A075R5V6-F1
#
_entry.id   AF-A0A075R5V6-F1
#
_cell.length_a   1.000
_cell.length_b   1.000
_cell.length_c   1.000
_cell.angle_alpha   90.00
_cell.angle_beta   90.00
_cell.angle_gamma   90.00
#
_symmetry.space_group_name_H-M   'P 1'
#
loop_
_entity.id
_entity.type
_entity.pdbx_description
1 polymer ?
#
loop_
_entity_poly.entity_id
_entity_poly.type
_entity_poly.pdbx_seq_one_letter_code
_entity_poly.pdbx_strand_id
1 'polypeptide(L)'
;MVDSLTFTTLGELIRGKRADMGLSLSELGRMTGISKGVLSKIENDETKRPELRTLKPIADVLDIPYEQIIEWYIKLEHRAEVFDDFLSLCIELSNPTLMAKVAIKFLENSKEDTFALLEHINKLANKTVNNEIRLSLYNTIIKYARIHGIPMYIAKSSLQKYLIERQDFKTMEESFKIGEEVVHYADFLTEEERIILYFRMALQAYAIKKYETCIELCQAGITLEKKDTELKARAYLAMINSYSDLGDYSTVELHLEIFKGFKHNFVAEATKLESAIVKSKKKEYDQAIPLLKESLQNISEHARIHVVNELLEIYFELKDIDSVSEIFANEKSLLFSTSTPYKLNSLGRYYLFKGNYQVSMGLFEDGIISYTESLKAYGEVNAYQEIVKCMNEILSNHSLRSQSELLFEKLKKVYNGIESNKMN
;
A
#
# COMPACT_ATOMS: atom_id res chain seq x y z
N MET A 1 33.21 -7.39 23.60
CA MET A 1 33.45 -8.63 22.84
C MET A 1 33.06 -9.76 23.75
N VAL A 2 31.89 -10.37 23.52
CA VAL A 2 31.42 -11.52 24.29
C VAL A 2 31.54 -12.72 23.37
N ASP A 3 32.27 -13.72 23.85
CA ASP A 3 32.63 -14.93 23.12
C ASP A 3 31.39 -15.59 22.52
N SER A 4 31.44 -15.78 21.19
CA SER A 4 30.53 -16.64 20.46
C SER A 4 30.82 -18.08 20.86
N LEU A 5 30.20 -18.56 21.95
CA LEU A 5 30.10 -19.98 22.24
C LEU A 5 29.32 -20.64 21.09
N THR A 6 30.03 -21.29 20.17
CA THR A 6 29.45 -22.12 19.12
C THR A 6 28.95 -23.42 19.76
N PHE A 7 27.75 -23.41 20.33
CA PHE A 7 27.08 -24.63 20.76
C PHE A 7 26.85 -25.54 19.54
N THR A 8 27.29 -26.80 19.62
CA THR A 8 27.18 -27.75 18.50
C THR A 8 25.87 -28.53 18.50
N THR A 9 25.20 -28.67 19.66
CA THR A 9 23.87 -29.31 19.77
C THR A 9 22.90 -28.49 20.63
N LEU A 10 21.59 -28.82 20.52
CA LEU A 10 20.55 -28.22 21.38
C LEU A 10 20.74 -28.63 22.85
N GLY A 11 21.18 -29.87 23.09
CA GLY A 11 21.49 -30.33 24.43
C GLY A 11 22.60 -29.52 25.08
N GLU A 12 23.66 -29.22 24.33
CA GLU A 12 24.76 -28.36 24.78
C GLU A 12 24.31 -26.91 25.03
N LEU A 13 23.48 -26.35 24.15
CA LEU A 13 22.92 -25.01 24.32
C LEU A 13 22.12 -24.91 25.62
N ILE A 14 21.19 -25.84 25.85
CA ILE A 14 20.34 -25.87 27.05
C ILE A 14 21.20 -26.08 28.29
N ARG A 15 22.16 -27.01 28.25
CA ARG A 15 23.06 -27.28 29.37
C ARG A 15 23.92 -26.07 29.71
N GLY A 16 24.49 -25.42 28.71
CA GLY A 16 25.32 -24.21 28.86
C GLY A 16 24.52 -23.10 29.51
N LYS A 17 23.36 -22.75 28.92
CA LYS A 17 22.47 -21.70 29.47
C LYS A 17 21.99 -21.99 30.88
N ARG A 18 21.60 -23.23 31.16
CA ARG A 18 21.23 -23.65 32.53
C ARG A 18 22.40 -23.47 33.51
N ALA A 19 23.61 -23.88 33.12
CA ALA A 19 24.80 -23.78 33.95
C ALA A 19 25.23 -22.32 34.18
N ASP A 20 25.15 -21.47 33.16
CA ASP A 20 25.44 -20.03 33.23
C ASP A 20 24.49 -19.31 34.20
N MET A 21 23.25 -19.78 34.31
CA MET A 21 22.26 -19.29 35.28
C MET A 21 22.39 -19.95 36.67
N GLY A 22 23.35 -20.85 36.87
CA GLY A 22 23.58 -21.55 38.14
C GLY A 22 22.47 -22.53 38.54
N LEU A 23 21.62 -22.95 37.60
CA LEU A 23 20.47 -23.82 37.88
C LEU A 23 20.87 -25.30 37.86
N SER A 24 20.39 -26.08 38.82
CA SER A 24 20.42 -27.55 38.73
C SER A 24 19.32 -28.08 37.81
N LEU A 25 19.48 -29.31 37.30
CA LEU A 25 18.43 -29.99 36.53
C LEU A 25 17.11 -30.13 37.31
N SER A 26 17.17 -30.27 38.64
CA SER A 26 15.99 -30.37 39.48
C SER A 26 15.25 -29.02 39.57
N GLU A 27 16.00 -27.92 39.66
CA GLU A 27 15.43 -26.56 39.70
C GLU A 27 14.82 -26.17 38.36
N LEU A 28 15.53 -26.43 37.26
CA LEU A 28 14.98 -26.22 35.92
C LEU A 28 13.70 -27.04 35.72
N GLY A 29 13.69 -28.30 36.18
CA GLY A 29 12.49 -29.15 36.12
C GLY A 29 11.30 -28.59 36.90
N ARG A 30 11.54 -28.02 38.08
CA ARG A 30 10.51 -27.36 38.88
C ARG A 30 9.96 -26.10 38.19
N MET A 31 10.82 -25.31 37.55
CA MET A 31 10.43 -24.06 36.87
C MET A 31 9.69 -24.30 35.56
N THR A 32 10.09 -25.32 34.80
CA THR A 32 9.53 -25.64 33.48
C THR A 32 8.35 -26.60 33.54
N GLY A 33 8.15 -27.30 34.66
CA GLY A 33 7.19 -28.40 34.79
C GLY A 33 7.63 -29.70 34.10
N ILE A 34 8.88 -29.79 33.65
CA ILE A 34 9.44 -30.94 32.92
C ILE A 34 10.24 -31.82 33.88
N SER A 35 10.10 -33.14 33.78
CA SER A 35 10.81 -34.04 34.68
C SER A 35 12.34 -33.95 34.50
N LYS A 36 13.08 -34.05 35.60
CA LYS A 36 14.56 -34.08 35.62
C LYS A 36 15.13 -35.10 34.63
N GLY A 37 14.49 -36.27 34.52
CA GLY A 37 14.91 -37.31 33.59
C GLY A 37 14.79 -36.89 32.12
N VAL A 38 13.71 -36.21 31.75
CA VAL A 38 13.53 -35.69 30.39
C VAL A 38 14.55 -34.59 30.08
N LEU A 39 14.75 -33.64 31.00
CA LEU A 39 15.77 -32.59 30.85
C LEU A 39 17.17 -33.18 30.68
N SER A 40 17.52 -34.20 31.49
CA SER A 40 18.80 -34.89 31.37
C SER A 40 18.97 -35.56 30.00
N LYS A 41 17.92 -36.20 29.46
CA LYS A 41 17.98 -36.82 28.13
C LYS A 41 18.12 -35.80 27.01
N ILE A 42 17.48 -34.64 27.14
CA ILE A 42 17.60 -33.53 26.19
C ILE A 42 19.03 -32.98 26.23
N GLU A 43 19.54 -32.65 27.43
CA GLU A 43 20.88 -32.07 27.58
C GLU A 43 22.00 -33.01 27.10
N ASN A 44 21.81 -34.32 27.16
CA ASN A 44 22.77 -35.33 26.68
C ASN A 44 22.50 -35.80 25.24
N ASP A 45 21.64 -35.12 24.49
CA ASP A 45 21.26 -35.45 23.11
C ASP A 45 20.67 -36.87 22.92
N GLU A 46 20.23 -37.52 24.00
CA GLU A 46 19.49 -38.78 23.96
C GLU A 46 18.09 -38.57 23.36
N THR A 47 17.46 -37.45 23.71
CA THR A 47 16.24 -36.97 23.05
C THR A 47 16.62 -36.06 21.88
N LYS A 48 16.85 -36.66 20.72
CA LYS A 48 17.29 -35.93 19.52
C LYS A 48 16.29 -34.89 19.00
N ARG A 49 14.99 -35.02 19.31
CA ARG A 49 13.92 -34.22 18.73
C ARG A 49 12.81 -33.95 19.76
N PRO A 50 13.05 -33.06 20.74
CA PRO A 50 12.02 -32.71 21.71
C PRO A 50 10.86 -31.97 21.02
N GLU A 51 9.65 -32.11 21.52
CA GLU A 51 8.50 -31.40 20.97
C GLU A 51 8.51 -29.92 21.42
N LEU A 52 7.88 -29.04 20.64
CA LEU A 52 7.79 -27.62 20.97
C LEU A 52 7.13 -27.34 22.32
N ARG A 53 6.13 -28.13 22.72
CA ARG A 53 5.51 -28.05 24.06
C ARG A 53 6.52 -28.27 25.21
N THR A 54 7.60 -29.00 24.95
CA THR A 54 8.70 -29.22 25.90
C THR A 54 9.77 -28.14 25.77
N LEU A 55 10.03 -27.65 24.56
CA LEU A 55 11.05 -26.63 24.33
C LEU A 55 10.62 -25.23 24.76
N LYS A 56 9.36 -24.84 24.58
CA LYS A 56 8.87 -23.50 24.96
C LYS A 56 9.13 -23.18 26.43
N PRO A 57 8.72 -24.02 27.41
CA PRO A 57 8.99 -23.74 28.82
C PRO A 57 10.49 -23.66 29.16
N ILE A 58 11.31 -24.51 28.53
CA ILE A 58 12.78 -24.47 28.72
C ILE A 58 13.34 -23.15 28.19
N ALA A 59 12.89 -22.73 27.01
CA ALA A 59 13.30 -21.47 26.38
C ALA A 59 12.98 -20.27 27.26
N ASP A 60 11.74 -20.22 27.78
CA ASP A 60 11.26 -19.14 28.62
C ASP A 60 12.05 -19.03 29.92
N VAL A 61 12.35 -20.17 30.58
CA VAL A 61 13.10 -20.19 31.84
C VAL A 61 14.58 -19.86 31.65
N LEU A 62 15.17 -20.32 30.54
CA LEU A 62 16.60 -20.14 30.25
C LEU A 62 16.91 -18.89 29.42
N ASP A 63 15.90 -18.06 29.14
CA ASP A 63 15.99 -16.87 28.29
C ASP A 63 16.67 -17.18 26.94
N ILE A 64 16.29 -18.30 26.33
CA ILE A 64 16.77 -18.71 25.02
C ILE A 64 15.83 -18.12 23.97
N PRO A 65 16.33 -17.29 23.03
CA PRO A 65 15.50 -16.76 21.96
C PRO A 65 14.89 -17.89 21.14
N TYR A 66 13.57 -17.84 20.91
CA TYR A 66 12.85 -18.83 20.10
C TYR A 66 13.46 -19.02 18.72
N GLU A 67 14.03 -17.96 18.12
CA GLU A 67 14.74 -18.05 16.84
C GLU A 67 15.88 -19.09 16.87
N GLN A 68 16.66 -19.16 17.96
CA GLN A 68 17.76 -20.12 18.06
C GLN A 68 17.25 -21.58 18.10
N ILE A 69 16.14 -21.80 18.80
CA ILE A 69 15.52 -23.13 18.89
C ILE A 69 15.00 -23.56 17.51
N ILE A 70 14.31 -22.66 16.83
CA ILE A 70 13.77 -22.91 15.49
C ILE A 70 14.91 -23.16 14.49
N GLU A 71 15.93 -22.30 14.47
CA GLU A 71 17.09 -22.44 13.58
C GLU A 71 17.84 -23.76 13.78
N TRP A 72 17.91 -24.26 15.01
CA TRP A 72 18.46 -25.58 15.26
C TRP A 72 17.56 -26.68 14.70
N TYR A 73 16.25 -26.57 14.93
CA TYR A 73 15.30 -27.62 14.54
C TYR A 73 15.17 -27.76 13.03
N ILE A 74 15.12 -26.66 12.29
CA ILE A 74 15.05 -26.67 10.83
C ILE A 74 16.30 -27.25 10.16
N LYS A 75 17.43 -27.36 10.87
CA LYS A 75 18.65 -28.03 10.37
C LYS A 75 18.59 -29.56 10.49
N LEU A 76 17.76 -30.10 11.39
CA LEU A 76 17.78 -31.52 11.77
C LEU A 76 16.48 -32.27 11.51
N GLU A 77 15.35 -31.57 11.41
CA GLU A 77 14.04 -32.16 11.15
C GLU A 77 13.64 -31.99 9.68
N HIS A 78 12.99 -33.04 9.15
CA HIS A 78 12.50 -33.09 7.78
C HIS A 78 11.02 -33.53 7.70
N ARG A 79 10.32 -33.66 8.83
CA ARG A 79 8.89 -33.98 8.86
C ARG A 79 8.06 -32.70 8.72
N ALA A 80 7.14 -32.68 7.76
CA ALA A 80 6.28 -31.52 7.47
C ALA A 80 5.46 -31.08 8.70
N GLU A 81 4.91 -32.03 9.45
CA GLU A 81 4.02 -31.79 10.60
C GLU A 81 4.65 -30.89 11.67
N VAL A 82 5.96 -30.97 11.84
CA VAL A 82 6.70 -30.19 12.85
C VAL A 82 6.87 -28.73 12.40
N PHE A 83 6.91 -28.49 11.08
CA PHE A 83 7.02 -27.14 10.55
C PHE A 83 5.73 -26.34 10.70
N ASP A 84 4.55 -26.97 10.74
CA ASP A 84 3.29 -26.25 10.98
C ASP A 84 3.27 -25.57 12.35
N ASP A 85 3.78 -26.25 13.38
CA ASP A 85 3.92 -25.67 14.71
C ASP A 85 4.93 -24.50 14.70
N PHE A 86 6.02 -24.61 13.93
CA PHE A 86 7.00 -23.53 13.79
C PHE A 86 6.50 -22.35 12.99
N LEU A 87 5.73 -22.59 11.92
CA LEU A 87 5.06 -21.54 11.15
C LEU A 87 4.08 -20.80 12.06
N SER A 88 3.29 -21.52 12.86
CA SER A 88 2.38 -20.92 13.83
C SER A 88 3.12 -20.07 14.86
N LEU A 89 4.24 -20.58 15.41
CA LEU A 89 5.09 -19.82 16.33
C LEU A 89 5.70 -18.56 15.67
N CYS A 90 6.09 -18.62 14.39
CA CYS A 90 6.59 -17.44 13.67
C CYS A 90 5.51 -16.37 13.48
N ILE A 91 4.24 -16.76 13.34
CA ILE A 91 3.09 -15.82 13.34
C ILE A 91 2.93 -15.19 14.72
N GLU A 92 2.96 -15.99 15.80
CA GLU A 92 2.89 -15.50 17.19
C GLU A 92 3.98 -14.46 17.49
N LEU A 93 5.20 -14.73 17.02
CA LEU A 93 6.36 -13.86 17.23
C LEU A 93 6.43 -12.66 16.27
N SER A 94 5.56 -12.61 15.25
CA SER A 94 5.61 -11.61 14.16
C SER A 94 7.03 -11.44 13.58
N ASN A 95 7.74 -12.55 13.35
CA ASN A 95 9.10 -12.53 12.80
C ASN A 95 9.12 -12.96 11.31
N PRO A 96 9.12 -12.00 10.34
CA PRO A 96 9.09 -12.32 8.92
C PRO A 96 10.38 -12.99 8.41
N THR A 97 11.54 -12.68 8.98
CA THR A 97 12.81 -13.30 8.58
C THR A 97 12.82 -14.78 8.93
N LEU A 98 12.40 -15.12 10.15
CA LEU A 98 12.29 -16.51 10.58
C LEU A 98 11.19 -17.24 9.82
N MET A 99 10.06 -16.58 9.57
CA MET A 99 8.99 -17.12 8.73
C MET A 99 9.50 -17.61 7.38
N ALA A 100 10.31 -16.81 6.68
CA ALA A 100 10.88 -17.19 5.40
C ALA A 100 11.80 -18.43 5.51
N LYS A 101 12.64 -18.49 6.55
CA LYS A 101 13.54 -19.64 6.82
C LYS A 101 12.76 -20.93 7.09
N VAL A 102 11.68 -20.85 7.86
CA VAL A 102 10.84 -22.03 8.18
C VAL A 102 10.05 -22.46 6.93
N ALA A 103 9.43 -21.51 6.23
CA ALA A 103 8.64 -21.78 5.03
C ALA A 103 9.46 -22.41 3.90
N ILE A 104 10.70 -21.95 3.66
CA ILE A 104 11.55 -22.57 2.63
C ILE A 104 11.92 -24.00 3.01
N LYS A 105 12.17 -24.28 4.29
CA LYS A 105 12.50 -25.63 4.76
C LYS A 105 11.32 -26.58 4.68
N PHE A 106 10.11 -26.08 4.91
CA PHE A 106 8.88 -26.81 4.63
C PHE A 106 8.75 -27.17 3.14
N LEU A 107 9.00 -26.21 2.24
CA LEU A 107 8.92 -26.43 0.78
C LEU A 107 10.02 -27.36 0.22
N GLU A 108 11.19 -27.40 0.87
CA GLU A 108 12.29 -28.30 0.51
C GLU A 108 12.03 -29.77 0.93
N ASN A 109 10.89 -30.06 1.56
CA ASN A 109 10.57 -31.42 1.98
C ASN A 109 10.24 -32.34 0.79
N SER A 110 11.26 -33.08 0.35
CA SER A 110 11.21 -34.00 -0.79
C SER A 110 10.17 -35.14 -0.75
N LYS A 111 9.50 -35.37 0.40
CA LYS A 111 8.57 -36.50 0.55
C LYS A 111 7.11 -36.15 0.24
N GLU A 112 6.78 -34.87 0.17
CA GLU A 112 5.42 -34.41 -0.11
C GLU A 112 5.31 -33.81 -1.50
N ASP A 113 4.08 -33.82 -2.02
CA ASP A 113 3.79 -33.23 -3.32
C ASP A 113 4.01 -31.71 -3.26
N THR A 114 4.80 -31.18 -4.20
CA THR A 114 5.17 -29.77 -4.23
C THR A 114 3.97 -28.83 -4.32
N PHE A 115 2.92 -29.21 -5.06
CA PHE A 115 1.70 -28.40 -5.15
C PHE A 115 0.95 -28.41 -3.81
N ALA A 116 0.88 -29.55 -3.12
CA ALA A 116 0.28 -29.63 -1.79
C ALA A 116 1.01 -28.73 -0.77
N LEU A 117 2.34 -28.72 -0.78
CA LEU A 117 3.15 -27.86 0.10
C LEU A 117 2.93 -26.36 -0.20
N LEU A 118 2.95 -25.97 -1.48
CA LEU A 118 2.70 -24.59 -1.89
C LEU A 118 1.28 -24.14 -1.55
N GLU A 119 0.29 -25.01 -1.75
CA GLU A 119 -1.10 -24.75 -1.38
C GLU A 119 -1.26 -24.54 0.12
N HIS A 120 -0.54 -25.33 0.93
CA HIS A 120 -0.55 -25.19 2.38
C HIS A 120 -0.07 -23.80 2.81
N ILE A 121 1.13 -23.39 2.37
CA ILE A 121 1.70 -22.09 2.73
C ILE A 121 0.84 -20.95 2.17
N ASN A 122 0.30 -21.09 0.97
CA ASN A 122 -0.59 -20.09 0.38
C ASN A 122 -1.88 -19.93 1.20
N LYS A 123 -2.48 -21.03 1.67
CA LYS A 123 -3.64 -20.98 2.58
C LYS A 123 -3.30 -20.34 3.92
N LEU A 124 -2.12 -20.62 4.47
CA LEU A 124 -1.64 -19.99 5.68
C LEU A 124 -1.51 -18.47 5.49
N ALA A 125 -0.84 -18.03 4.42
CA ALA A 125 -0.67 -16.61 4.10
C ALA A 125 -2.01 -15.87 3.90
N ASN A 126 -3.01 -16.53 3.32
CA ASN A 126 -4.35 -15.97 3.16
C ASN A 126 -5.11 -15.80 4.49
N LYS A 127 -4.82 -16.62 5.52
CA LYS A 127 -5.46 -16.57 6.84
C LYS A 127 -4.75 -15.64 7.83
N THR A 128 -3.46 -15.38 7.62
CA THR A 128 -2.67 -14.50 8.49
C THR A 128 -3.12 -13.04 8.36
N VAL A 129 -3.23 -12.34 9.49
CA VAL A 129 -3.65 -10.91 9.53
C VAL A 129 -2.47 -9.97 9.29
N ASN A 130 -1.29 -10.26 9.86
CA ASN A 130 -0.12 -9.39 9.77
C ASN A 130 0.47 -9.38 8.35
N ASN A 131 0.45 -8.21 7.68
CA ASN A 131 0.92 -8.07 6.31
C ASN A 131 2.42 -8.35 6.12
N GLU A 132 3.30 -8.05 7.09
CA GLU A 132 4.74 -8.36 6.97
C GLU A 132 4.97 -9.87 6.88
N ILE A 133 4.23 -10.64 7.69
CA ILE A 133 4.27 -12.10 7.67
C ILE A 133 3.67 -12.66 6.37
N ARG A 134 2.54 -12.11 5.92
CA ARG A 134 1.92 -12.48 4.64
C ARG A 134 2.89 -12.26 3.48
N LEU A 135 3.53 -11.08 3.43
CA LEU A 135 4.52 -10.74 2.40
C LEU A 135 5.74 -11.66 2.46
N SER A 136 6.22 -12.01 3.66
CA SER A 136 7.31 -12.99 3.82
C SER A 136 6.94 -14.36 3.21
N LEU A 137 5.73 -14.85 3.50
CA LEU A 137 5.22 -16.11 2.94
C LEU A 137 5.07 -16.03 1.42
N TYR A 138 4.41 -15.00 0.88
CA TYR A 138 4.23 -14.84 -0.56
C TYR A 138 5.56 -14.70 -1.30
N ASN A 139 6.51 -13.92 -0.80
CA ASN A 139 7.84 -13.81 -1.39
C ASN A 139 8.58 -15.15 -1.40
N THR A 140 8.42 -15.96 -0.34
CA THR A 140 8.99 -17.31 -0.27
C THR A 140 8.36 -18.23 -1.33
N ILE A 141 7.03 -18.22 -1.46
CA ILE A 141 6.30 -18.97 -2.49
C ILE A 141 6.77 -18.56 -3.89
N ILE A 142 6.79 -17.26 -4.20
CA ILE A 142 7.20 -16.74 -5.51
C ILE A 142 8.62 -17.19 -5.85
N LYS A 143 9.57 -17.05 -4.91
CA LYS A 143 10.97 -17.44 -5.12
C LYS A 143 11.10 -18.93 -5.41
N TYR A 144 10.44 -19.76 -4.61
CA TYR A 144 10.46 -21.21 -4.80
C TYR A 144 9.80 -21.59 -6.13
N ALA A 145 8.59 -21.09 -6.40
CA ALA A 145 7.84 -21.38 -7.62
C ALA A 145 8.62 -20.98 -8.89
N ARG A 146 9.38 -19.89 -8.87
CA ARG A 146 10.28 -19.49 -9.98
C ARG A 146 11.39 -20.51 -10.23
N ILE A 147 12.06 -20.97 -9.17
CA ILE A 147 13.14 -21.97 -9.27
C ILE A 147 12.61 -23.29 -9.82
N HIS A 148 11.40 -23.68 -9.43
CA HIS A 148 10.79 -24.96 -9.79
C HIS A 148 9.88 -24.90 -11.03
N GLY A 149 9.74 -23.74 -11.68
CA GLY A 149 8.94 -23.59 -12.90
C GLY A 149 7.45 -23.80 -12.69
N ILE A 150 6.88 -23.29 -11.59
CA ILE A 150 5.47 -23.47 -11.20
C ILE A 150 4.71 -22.13 -11.36
N PRO A 151 4.32 -21.73 -12.59
CA PRO A 151 3.82 -20.39 -12.88
C PRO A 151 2.51 -20.03 -12.16
N MET A 152 1.67 -21.01 -11.83
CA MET A 152 0.44 -20.79 -11.07
C MET A 152 0.68 -20.14 -9.70
N TYR A 153 1.70 -20.60 -8.96
CA TYR A 153 2.03 -20.02 -7.65
C TYR A 153 2.87 -18.74 -7.76
N ILE A 154 3.57 -18.53 -8.90
CA ILE A 154 4.13 -17.21 -9.22
C ILE A 154 2.97 -16.21 -9.37
N ALA A 155 1.98 -16.53 -10.20
CA ALA A 155 0.84 -15.64 -10.48
C ALA A 155 0.05 -15.29 -9.23
N LYS A 156 -0.44 -16.32 -8.51
CA LYS A 156 -1.33 -16.15 -7.35
C LYS A 156 -0.67 -15.38 -6.21
N SER A 157 0.56 -15.76 -5.84
CA SER A 157 1.25 -15.10 -4.74
C SER A 157 1.75 -13.71 -5.11
N SER A 158 2.14 -13.48 -6.38
CA SER A 158 2.47 -12.13 -6.85
C SER A 158 1.24 -11.22 -6.89
N LEU A 159 0.04 -11.73 -7.23
CA LEU A 159 -1.20 -10.96 -7.12
C LEU A 159 -1.46 -10.54 -5.66
N GLN A 160 -1.34 -11.46 -4.71
CA GLN A 160 -1.54 -11.12 -3.29
C GLN A 160 -0.50 -10.12 -2.78
N LYS A 161 0.77 -10.30 -3.15
CA LYS A 161 1.84 -9.33 -2.87
C LYS A 161 1.49 -7.94 -3.41
N TYR A 162 1.10 -7.86 -4.68
CA TYR A 162 0.65 -6.63 -5.31
C TYR A 162 -0.50 -5.96 -4.55
N LEU A 163 -1.54 -6.74 -4.17
CA LEU A 163 -2.72 -6.22 -3.48
C LEU A 163 -2.42 -5.67 -2.07
N ILE A 164 -1.37 -6.18 -1.42
CA ILE A 164 -0.88 -5.66 -0.14
C ILE A 164 -0.04 -4.40 -0.37
N GLU A 165 0.99 -4.48 -1.20
CA GLU A 165 1.98 -3.40 -1.37
C GLU A 165 1.37 -2.16 -2.03
N ARG A 166 0.37 -2.31 -2.93
CA ARG A 166 -0.35 -1.17 -3.55
C ARG A 166 -1.12 -0.29 -2.56
N GLN A 167 -1.27 -0.71 -1.31
CA GLN A 167 -1.95 0.07 -0.28
C GLN A 167 -1.03 1.13 0.34
N ASP A 168 0.28 1.01 0.14
CA ASP A 168 1.22 2.07 0.47
C ASP A 168 1.27 3.10 -0.66
N PHE A 169 0.71 4.28 -0.40
CA PHE A 169 0.63 5.35 -1.40
C PHE A 169 1.98 6.02 -1.68
N LYS A 170 3.01 5.74 -0.88
CA LYS A 170 4.36 6.29 -1.12
C LYS A 170 5.14 5.48 -2.16
N THR A 171 4.78 4.21 -2.36
CA THR A 171 5.50 3.27 -3.23
C THR A 171 4.61 2.77 -4.38
N MET A 172 3.72 3.64 -4.89
CA MET A 172 2.76 3.28 -5.93
C MET A 172 3.43 2.90 -7.25
N GLU A 173 4.56 3.49 -7.63
CA GLU A 173 5.28 3.11 -8.85
C GLU A 173 5.96 1.73 -8.71
N GLU A 174 6.54 1.45 -7.55
CA GLU A 174 7.20 0.18 -7.23
C GLU A 174 6.18 -0.96 -7.20
N SER A 175 5.07 -0.77 -6.48
CA SER A 175 4.00 -1.77 -6.43
C SER A 175 3.32 -1.95 -7.79
N PHE A 176 3.23 -0.91 -8.62
CA PHE A 176 2.70 -1.04 -9.98
C PHE A 176 3.52 -1.99 -10.85
N LYS A 177 4.86 -1.95 -10.74
CA LYS A 177 5.75 -2.89 -11.45
C LYS A 177 5.51 -4.35 -11.08
N ILE A 178 5.14 -4.61 -9.81
CA ILE A 178 4.75 -5.94 -9.37
C ILE A 178 3.46 -6.36 -10.08
N GLY A 179 2.48 -5.47 -10.17
CA GLY A 179 1.27 -5.70 -10.94
C GLY A 179 1.55 -6.01 -12.41
N GLU A 180 2.45 -5.26 -13.06
CA GLU A 180 2.88 -5.52 -14.44
C GLU A 180 3.48 -6.92 -14.60
N GLU A 181 4.28 -7.37 -13.62
CA GLU A 181 4.76 -8.75 -13.61
C GLU A 181 3.61 -9.75 -13.52
N VAL A 182 2.61 -9.52 -12.67
CA VAL A 182 1.44 -10.40 -12.53
C VAL A 182 0.65 -10.49 -13.84
N VAL A 183 0.53 -9.39 -14.59
CA VAL A 183 -0.17 -9.37 -15.89
C VAL A 183 0.46 -10.36 -16.87
N HIS A 184 1.78 -10.54 -16.87
CA HIS A 184 2.45 -11.54 -17.69
C HIS A 184 2.10 -12.99 -17.32
N TYR A 185 1.62 -13.23 -16.11
CA TYR A 185 1.16 -14.54 -15.64
C TYR A 185 -0.36 -14.63 -15.49
N ALA A 186 -1.12 -13.68 -16.05
CA ALA A 186 -2.56 -13.59 -15.85
C ALA A 186 -3.32 -14.86 -16.27
N ASP A 187 -2.85 -15.58 -17.28
CA ASP A 187 -3.49 -16.82 -17.75
C ASP A 187 -3.50 -17.96 -16.71
N PHE A 188 -2.65 -17.88 -15.68
CA PHE A 188 -2.64 -18.83 -14.56
C PHE A 188 -3.54 -18.42 -13.40
N LEU A 189 -4.15 -17.25 -13.47
CA LEU A 189 -5.14 -16.77 -12.51
C LEU A 189 -6.54 -17.20 -12.90
N THR A 190 -7.41 -17.36 -11.91
CA THR A 190 -8.85 -17.53 -12.14
C THR A 190 -9.44 -16.27 -12.78
N GLU A 191 -10.63 -16.38 -13.37
CA GLU A 191 -11.34 -15.22 -13.95
C GLU A 191 -11.57 -14.11 -12.90
N GLU A 192 -11.97 -14.48 -11.68
CA GLU A 192 -12.16 -13.53 -10.58
C GLU A 192 -10.86 -12.83 -10.17
N GLU A 193 -9.76 -13.57 -10.07
CA GLU A 193 -8.43 -13.01 -9.78
C GLU A 193 -7.95 -12.06 -10.89
N ARG A 194 -8.20 -12.38 -12.17
CA ARG A 194 -7.87 -11.50 -13.30
C ARG A 194 -8.70 -10.21 -13.28
N ILE A 195 -10.00 -10.31 -12.98
CA ILE A 195 -10.87 -9.13 -12.83
C ILE A 195 -10.35 -8.21 -11.73
N ILE A 196 -9.99 -8.80 -10.57
CA ILE A 196 -9.43 -8.04 -9.44
C ILE A 196 -8.10 -7.38 -9.85
N LEU A 197 -7.19 -8.12 -10.48
CA LEU A 197 -5.91 -7.61 -10.97
C LEU A 197 -6.11 -6.40 -11.88
N TYR A 198 -6.86 -6.58 -12.96
CA TYR A 198 -7.02 -5.56 -13.99
C TYR A 198 -7.68 -4.28 -13.47
N PHE A 199 -8.78 -4.40 -12.71
CA PHE A 199 -9.43 -3.21 -12.18
C PHE A 199 -8.61 -2.51 -11.07
N ARG A 200 -7.91 -3.26 -10.21
CA ARG A 200 -7.06 -2.64 -9.18
C ARG A 200 -5.82 -1.97 -9.78
N MET A 201 -5.26 -2.56 -10.82
CA MET A 201 -4.17 -1.95 -11.57
C MET A 201 -4.63 -0.75 -12.40
N ALA A 202 -5.80 -0.79 -13.04
CA ALA A 202 -6.34 0.36 -13.77
C ALA A 202 -6.50 1.58 -12.83
N LEU A 203 -7.10 1.37 -11.65
CA LEU A 203 -7.22 2.40 -10.63
C LEU A 203 -5.87 2.97 -10.18
N GLN A 204 -4.85 2.12 -10.06
CA GLN A 204 -3.50 2.56 -9.69
C GLN A 204 -2.79 3.27 -10.83
N ALA A 205 -2.91 2.78 -12.06
CA ALA A 205 -2.39 3.40 -13.27
C ALA A 205 -2.91 4.84 -13.41
N TYR A 206 -4.21 5.04 -13.21
CA TYR A 206 -4.79 6.39 -13.15
C TYR A 206 -4.17 7.25 -12.03
N ALA A 207 -4.03 6.70 -10.82
CA ALA A 207 -3.44 7.43 -9.69
C ALA A 207 -1.99 7.88 -9.93
N ILE A 208 -1.21 7.11 -10.71
CA ILE A 208 0.16 7.45 -11.13
C ILE A 208 0.23 8.05 -12.55
N LYS A 209 -0.92 8.45 -13.12
CA LYS A 209 -1.05 9.12 -14.43
C LYS A 209 -0.57 8.34 -15.64
N LYS A 210 -0.58 7.01 -15.58
CA LYS A 210 -0.42 6.12 -16.74
C LYS A 210 -1.79 5.91 -17.39
N TYR A 211 -2.30 6.95 -18.04
CA TYR A 211 -3.69 7.02 -18.52
C TYR A 211 -4.01 5.98 -19.59
N GLU A 212 -3.12 5.79 -20.57
CA GLU A 212 -3.26 4.79 -21.61
C GLU A 212 -3.32 3.37 -21.00
N THR A 213 -2.41 3.07 -20.07
CA THR A 213 -2.38 1.79 -19.36
C THR A 213 -3.64 1.58 -18.51
N CYS A 214 -4.16 2.64 -17.88
CA CYS A 214 -5.44 2.58 -17.16
C CYS A 214 -6.58 2.15 -18.10
N ILE A 215 -6.65 2.73 -19.29
CA ILE A 215 -7.66 2.41 -20.31
C ILE A 215 -7.53 0.94 -20.73
N GLU A 216 -6.33 0.49 -21.11
CA GLU A 216 -6.06 -0.88 -21.54
C GLU A 216 -6.46 -1.92 -20.48
N LEU A 217 -6.02 -1.72 -19.24
CA LEU A 217 -6.34 -2.61 -18.12
C LEU A 217 -7.84 -2.60 -17.81
N CYS A 218 -8.48 -1.44 -17.83
CA CYS A 218 -9.92 -1.36 -17.57
C CYS A 218 -10.72 -2.09 -18.64
N GLN A 219 -10.38 -1.91 -19.93
CA GLN A 219 -10.99 -2.63 -21.03
C GLN A 219 -10.82 -4.14 -20.89
N ALA A 220 -9.61 -4.61 -20.57
CA ALA A 220 -9.36 -6.02 -20.30
C ALA A 220 -10.27 -6.57 -19.18
N GLY A 221 -10.39 -5.84 -18.06
CA GLY A 221 -11.30 -6.20 -16.97
C GLY A 221 -12.78 -6.20 -17.37
N ILE A 222 -13.23 -5.22 -18.16
CA ILE A 222 -14.62 -5.11 -18.65
C ILE A 222 -15.00 -6.32 -19.53
N THR A 223 -14.07 -6.82 -20.34
CA THR A 223 -14.34 -8.00 -21.18
C THR A 223 -14.63 -9.27 -20.37
N LEU A 224 -14.08 -9.36 -19.16
CA LEU A 224 -14.25 -10.49 -18.25
C LEU A 224 -15.44 -10.31 -17.30
N GLU A 225 -15.58 -9.13 -16.69
CA GLU A 225 -16.58 -8.90 -15.65
C GLU A 225 -17.97 -8.60 -16.23
N LYS A 226 -18.88 -9.56 -16.08
CA LYS A 226 -20.28 -9.46 -16.52
C LYS A 226 -21.18 -8.80 -15.47
N LYS A 227 -20.79 -8.81 -14.20
CA LYS A 227 -21.60 -8.27 -13.10
C LYS A 227 -21.44 -6.75 -12.99
N ASP A 228 -22.46 -6.11 -12.44
CA ASP A 228 -22.44 -4.70 -12.04
C ASP A 228 -21.83 -4.61 -10.64
N THR A 229 -20.49 -4.57 -10.57
CA THR A 229 -19.74 -4.49 -9.32
C THR A 229 -19.21 -3.09 -9.08
N GLU A 230 -19.11 -2.68 -7.81
CA GLU A 230 -18.58 -1.36 -7.47
C GLU A 230 -17.14 -1.19 -7.94
N LEU A 231 -16.33 -2.25 -7.91
CA LEU A 231 -14.96 -2.24 -8.41
C LEU A 231 -14.91 -1.93 -9.91
N LYS A 232 -15.77 -2.58 -10.71
CA LYS A 232 -15.90 -2.30 -12.14
C LYS A 232 -16.34 -0.87 -12.37
N ALA A 233 -17.37 -0.39 -11.68
CA ALA A 233 -17.86 0.98 -11.81
C ALA A 233 -16.77 2.03 -11.51
N ARG A 234 -15.99 1.82 -10.44
CA ARG A 234 -14.88 2.71 -10.08
C ARG A 234 -13.75 2.68 -11.10
N ALA A 235 -13.36 1.50 -11.59
CA ALA A 235 -12.34 1.37 -12.62
C ALA A 235 -12.82 1.99 -13.96
N TYR A 236 -14.10 1.86 -14.28
CA TYR A 236 -14.71 2.46 -15.46
C TYR A 236 -14.70 3.98 -15.38
N LEU A 237 -15.01 4.56 -14.22
CA LEU A 237 -14.88 6.00 -13.99
C LEU A 237 -13.42 6.46 -14.14
N ALA A 238 -12.44 5.72 -13.61
CA ALA A 238 -11.02 6.04 -13.81
C ALA A 238 -10.60 5.99 -15.28
N MET A 239 -11.16 5.07 -16.07
CA MET A 239 -10.97 5.02 -17.52
C MET A 239 -11.57 6.25 -18.22
N ILE A 240 -12.78 6.67 -17.85
CA ILE A 240 -13.39 7.91 -18.36
C ILE A 240 -12.49 9.11 -18.07
N ASN A 241 -12.05 9.25 -16.81
CA ASN A 241 -11.17 10.34 -16.42
C ASN A 241 -9.84 10.29 -17.16
N SER A 242 -9.31 9.10 -17.46
CA SER A 242 -8.10 8.93 -18.27
C SER A 242 -8.28 9.46 -19.70
N TYR A 243 -9.43 9.20 -20.35
CA TYR A 243 -9.74 9.81 -21.64
C TYR A 243 -9.86 11.35 -21.53
N SER A 244 -10.46 11.83 -20.46
CA SER A 244 -10.59 13.27 -20.16
C SER A 244 -9.22 13.95 -20.04
N ASP A 245 -8.30 13.35 -19.27
CA ASP A 245 -6.92 13.83 -19.09
C ASP A 245 -6.08 13.77 -20.39
N LEU A 246 -6.40 12.83 -21.29
CA LEU A 246 -5.81 12.73 -22.63
C LEU A 246 -6.47 13.68 -23.66
N GLY A 247 -7.54 14.38 -23.27
CA GLY A 247 -8.27 15.32 -24.12
C GLY A 247 -9.25 14.69 -25.11
N ASP A 248 -9.55 13.39 -24.98
CA ASP A 248 -10.53 12.70 -25.83
C ASP A 248 -11.96 12.84 -25.25
N TYR A 249 -12.45 14.07 -25.28
CA TYR A 249 -13.77 14.40 -24.72
C TYR A 249 -14.95 13.75 -25.45
N SER A 250 -14.77 13.37 -26.73
CA SER A 250 -15.82 12.69 -27.50
C SER A 250 -16.05 11.27 -26.95
N THR A 251 -14.96 10.57 -26.65
CA THR A 251 -14.99 9.24 -26.04
C THR A 251 -15.48 9.29 -24.60
N VAL A 252 -15.15 10.36 -23.85
CA VAL A 252 -15.71 10.61 -22.51
C VAL A 252 -17.24 10.68 -22.56
N GLU A 253 -17.81 11.51 -23.44
CA GLU A 253 -19.27 11.66 -23.56
C GLU A 253 -19.96 10.34 -23.89
N LEU A 254 -19.39 9.54 -24.80
CA LEU A 254 -19.91 8.21 -25.14
C LEU A 254 -19.87 7.24 -23.95
N HIS A 255 -18.75 7.18 -23.22
CA HIS A 255 -18.63 6.29 -22.08
C HIS A 255 -19.45 6.75 -20.88
N LEU A 256 -19.71 8.06 -20.72
CA LEU A 256 -20.60 8.57 -19.68
C LEU A 256 -22.04 8.08 -19.86
N GLU A 257 -22.54 7.96 -21.09
CA GLU A 257 -23.88 7.39 -21.33
C GLU A 257 -23.97 5.92 -20.88
N ILE A 258 -22.89 5.15 -21.08
CA ILE A 258 -22.81 3.78 -20.58
C ILE A 258 -22.70 3.77 -19.05
N PHE A 259 -21.89 4.67 -18.49
CA PHE A 259 -21.63 4.76 -17.06
C PHE A 259 -22.89 5.07 -16.24
N LYS A 260 -23.83 5.86 -16.78
CA LYS A 260 -25.15 6.09 -16.17
C LYS A 260 -25.94 4.81 -15.88
N GLY A 261 -25.64 3.71 -16.57
CA GLY A 261 -26.31 2.42 -16.37
C GLY A 261 -25.89 1.66 -15.10
N PHE A 262 -24.78 2.03 -14.47
CA PHE A 262 -24.28 1.37 -13.26
C PHE A 262 -25.13 1.71 -12.03
N LYS A 263 -25.46 0.72 -11.20
CA LYS A 263 -26.40 0.87 -10.08
C LYS A 263 -25.71 1.13 -8.75
N HIS A 264 -24.81 2.12 -8.72
CA HIS A 264 -24.08 2.52 -7.51
C HIS A 264 -24.33 3.99 -7.15
N ASN A 265 -24.39 4.29 -5.85
CA ASN A 265 -24.82 5.59 -5.32
C ASN A 265 -23.99 6.79 -5.85
N PHE A 266 -22.71 6.58 -6.18
CA PHE A 266 -21.82 7.63 -6.66
C PHE A 266 -21.95 7.91 -8.17
N VAL A 267 -22.66 7.07 -8.93
CA VAL A 267 -22.67 7.13 -10.41
C VAL A 267 -23.33 8.41 -10.91
N ALA A 268 -24.49 8.77 -10.37
CA ALA A 268 -25.22 9.97 -10.79
C ALA A 268 -24.41 11.25 -10.52
N GLU A 269 -23.80 11.32 -9.34
CA GLU A 269 -22.94 12.43 -8.92
C GLU A 269 -21.70 12.53 -9.81
N ALA A 270 -20.97 11.43 -10.00
CA ALA A 270 -19.78 11.38 -10.84
C ALA A 270 -20.07 11.73 -12.30
N THR A 271 -21.21 11.26 -12.84
CA THR A 271 -21.63 11.59 -14.21
C THR A 271 -21.85 13.09 -14.39
N LYS A 272 -22.57 13.72 -13.44
CA LYS A 272 -22.85 15.15 -13.49
C LYS A 272 -21.56 15.98 -13.38
N LEU A 273 -20.67 15.58 -12.46
CA LEU A 273 -19.36 16.20 -12.30
C LEU A 273 -18.54 16.11 -13.59
N GLU A 274 -18.37 14.91 -14.14
CA GLU A 274 -17.53 14.70 -15.32
C GLU A 274 -18.10 15.43 -16.55
N SER A 275 -19.42 15.47 -16.69
CA SER A 275 -20.07 16.26 -17.74
C SER A 275 -19.74 17.76 -17.61
N ALA A 276 -19.68 18.29 -16.39
CA ALA A 276 -19.32 19.68 -16.15
C ALA A 276 -17.82 19.93 -16.39
N ILE A 277 -16.95 18.98 -16.04
CA ILE A 277 -15.52 19.02 -16.31
C ILE A 277 -15.26 19.06 -17.81
N VAL A 278 -15.90 18.19 -18.60
CA VAL A 278 -15.77 18.18 -20.07
C VAL A 278 -16.10 19.55 -20.66
N LYS A 279 -17.20 20.17 -20.23
CA LYS A 279 -17.57 21.53 -20.67
C LYS A 279 -16.54 22.57 -20.25
N SER A 280 -16.03 22.48 -19.02
CA SER A 280 -14.95 23.33 -18.53
C SER A 280 -13.72 23.23 -19.43
N LYS A 281 -13.26 22.00 -19.73
CA LYS A 281 -12.09 21.78 -20.59
C LYS A 281 -12.31 22.19 -22.05
N LYS A 282 -13.55 22.14 -22.53
CA LYS A 282 -13.97 22.72 -23.83
C LYS A 282 -14.10 24.25 -23.82
N LYS A 283 -13.87 24.90 -22.67
CA LYS A 283 -14.02 26.34 -22.42
C LYS A 283 -15.46 26.86 -22.56
N GLU A 284 -16.44 25.99 -22.42
CA GLU A 284 -17.88 26.31 -22.40
C GLU A 284 -18.28 26.77 -20.99
N TYR A 285 -17.63 27.82 -20.49
CA TYR A 285 -17.75 28.26 -19.09
C TYR A 285 -19.15 28.71 -18.69
N ASP A 286 -19.91 29.24 -19.65
CA ASP A 286 -21.32 29.63 -19.51
C ASP A 286 -22.21 28.46 -19.11
N GLN A 287 -21.88 27.25 -19.56
CA GLN A 287 -22.58 26.02 -19.20
C GLN A 287 -21.90 25.27 -18.06
N ALA A 288 -20.57 25.29 -17.99
CA ALA A 288 -19.80 24.55 -16.99
C ALA A 288 -20.02 25.10 -15.57
N ILE A 289 -19.95 26.42 -15.38
CA ILE A 289 -20.04 27.05 -14.05
C ILE A 289 -21.42 26.76 -13.39
N PRO A 290 -22.58 26.94 -14.07
CA PRO A 290 -23.86 26.59 -13.47
C PRO A 290 -23.95 25.13 -13.04
N LEU A 291 -23.46 24.20 -13.87
CA LEU A 291 -23.47 22.77 -13.55
C LEU A 291 -22.58 22.42 -12.36
N LEU A 292 -21.40 23.03 -12.26
CA LEU A 292 -20.48 22.88 -11.13
C LEU A 292 -21.11 23.44 -9.83
N LYS A 293 -21.71 24.64 -9.89
CA LYS A 293 -22.42 25.25 -8.74
C LYS A 293 -23.61 24.40 -8.29
N GLU A 294 -24.42 23.91 -9.22
CA GLU A 294 -25.55 23.03 -8.92
C GLU A 294 -25.08 21.69 -8.33
N SER A 295 -23.92 21.18 -8.78
CA SER A 295 -23.31 19.99 -8.20
C SER A 295 -22.96 20.24 -6.73
N LEU A 296 -22.32 21.38 -6.41
CA LEU A 296 -21.90 21.73 -5.05
C LEU A 296 -23.04 21.73 -4.02
N GLN A 297 -24.27 22.07 -4.43
CA GLN A 297 -25.44 22.13 -3.55
C GLN A 297 -25.93 20.76 -3.04
N ASN A 298 -25.68 19.68 -3.79
CA ASN A 298 -26.21 18.34 -3.50
C ASN A 298 -25.12 17.26 -3.48
N ILE A 299 -23.86 17.66 -3.24
CA ILE A 299 -22.70 16.77 -3.38
C ILE A 299 -22.34 16.03 -2.10
N SER A 300 -21.88 14.79 -2.25
CA SER A 300 -21.19 14.08 -1.17
C SER A 300 -19.92 14.84 -0.80
N GLU A 301 -19.48 14.68 0.46
CA GLU A 301 -18.17 15.21 0.90
C GLU A 301 -17.01 14.69 0.04
N HIS A 302 -17.21 13.58 -0.68
CA HIS A 302 -16.17 12.91 -1.44
C HIS A 302 -15.85 13.58 -2.78
N ALA A 303 -16.82 14.23 -3.43
CA ALA A 303 -16.60 14.87 -4.74
C ALA A 303 -16.48 16.41 -4.66
N ARG A 304 -16.78 17.00 -3.49
CA ARG A 304 -16.76 18.45 -3.24
C ARG A 304 -15.44 19.12 -3.63
N ILE A 305 -14.30 18.52 -3.26
CA ILE A 305 -12.99 19.12 -3.52
C ILE A 305 -12.67 19.24 -5.02
N HIS A 306 -13.12 18.27 -5.82
CA HIS A 306 -12.91 18.28 -7.27
C HIS A 306 -13.72 19.40 -7.92
N VAL A 307 -15.00 19.56 -7.54
CA VAL A 307 -15.83 20.68 -8.01
C VAL A 307 -15.21 22.02 -7.66
N VAL A 308 -14.74 22.18 -6.42
CA VAL A 308 -14.12 23.43 -5.97
C VAL A 308 -12.85 23.75 -6.76
N ASN A 309 -11.99 22.75 -6.99
CA ASN A 309 -10.78 22.94 -7.79
C ASN A 309 -11.08 23.34 -9.24
N GLU A 310 -12.09 22.74 -9.85
CA GLU A 310 -12.48 23.08 -11.22
C GLU A 310 -13.10 24.48 -11.30
N LEU A 311 -13.92 24.89 -10.32
CA LEU A 311 -14.41 26.27 -10.23
C LEU A 311 -13.25 27.27 -10.04
N LEU A 312 -12.32 26.97 -9.13
CA LEU A 312 -11.14 27.82 -8.90
C LEU A 312 -10.31 27.96 -10.17
N GLU A 313 -10.05 26.87 -10.89
CA GLU A 313 -9.33 26.90 -12.17
C GLU A 313 -10.00 27.83 -13.17
N ILE A 314 -11.32 27.68 -13.38
CA ILE A 314 -12.09 28.54 -14.29
C ILE A 314 -12.02 30.01 -13.85
N TYR A 315 -12.26 30.30 -12.56
CA TYR A 315 -12.28 31.69 -12.08
C TYR A 315 -10.91 32.36 -12.13
N PHE A 316 -9.83 31.63 -11.86
CA PHE A 316 -8.48 32.16 -12.07
C PHE A 316 -8.20 32.45 -13.55
N GLU A 317 -8.63 31.59 -14.48
CA GLU A 317 -8.47 31.85 -15.91
C GLU A 317 -9.27 33.08 -16.36
N LEU A 318 -10.49 33.24 -15.86
CA LEU A 318 -11.35 34.41 -16.12
C LEU A 318 -10.93 35.67 -15.35
N LYS A 319 -9.98 35.55 -14.41
CA LYS A 319 -9.57 36.62 -13.48
C LYS A 319 -10.74 37.16 -12.64
N ASP A 320 -11.70 36.30 -12.34
CA ASP A 320 -12.85 36.61 -11.49
C ASP A 320 -12.47 36.42 -10.01
N ILE A 321 -11.75 37.40 -9.47
CA ILE A 321 -11.24 37.37 -8.09
C ILE A 321 -12.37 37.41 -7.06
N ASP A 322 -13.52 38.01 -7.40
CA ASP A 322 -14.69 38.07 -6.52
C ASP A 322 -15.25 36.67 -6.28
N SER A 323 -15.43 35.87 -7.34
CA SER A 323 -15.86 34.46 -7.22
C SER A 323 -14.83 33.59 -6.51
N VAL A 324 -13.52 33.83 -6.71
CA VAL A 324 -12.45 33.15 -5.95
C VAL A 324 -12.55 33.47 -4.46
N SER A 325 -12.73 34.74 -4.12
CA SER A 325 -12.90 35.21 -2.74
C SER A 325 -14.10 34.57 -2.05
N GLU A 326 -15.24 34.46 -2.76
CA GLU A 326 -16.46 33.82 -2.25
C GLU A 326 -16.22 32.35 -1.86
N ILE A 327 -15.47 31.59 -2.67
CA ILE A 327 -15.13 30.20 -2.38
C ILE A 327 -14.34 30.11 -1.06
N PHE A 328 -13.27 30.91 -0.92
CA PHE A 328 -12.41 30.84 0.26
C PHE A 328 -13.07 31.41 1.53
N ALA A 329 -13.96 32.39 1.40
CA ALA A 329 -14.77 32.88 2.52
C ALA A 329 -15.67 31.79 3.12
N ASN A 330 -16.12 30.85 2.28
CA ASN A 330 -16.97 29.73 2.69
C ASN A 330 -16.20 28.45 3.03
N GLU A 331 -14.86 28.49 3.13
CA GLU A 331 -14.01 27.31 3.35
C GLU A 331 -14.42 26.47 4.58
N LYS A 332 -14.88 27.09 5.66
CA LYS A 332 -15.30 26.37 6.87
C LYS A 332 -16.46 25.38 6.62
N SER A 333 -17.24 25.60 5.56
CA SER A 333 -18.31 24.69 5.12
C SER A 333 -17.81 23.56 4.20
N LEU A 334 -16.57 23.69 3.70
CA LEU A 334 -15.93 22.72 2.83
C LEU A 334 -15.20 21.68 3.69
N LEU A 335 -15.90 20.60 4.03
CA LEU A 335 -15.28 19.40 4.60
C LEU A 335 -14.65 18.59 3.46
N PHE A 336 -13.37 18.25 3.60
CA PHE A 336 -12.62 17.43 2.64
C PHE A 336 -12.18 16.11 3.28
N SER A 337 -12.61 14.98 2.71
CA SER A 337 -12.11 13.66 3.10
C SER A 337 -10.75 13.36 2.44
N THR A 338 -9.77 12.80 3.16
CA THR A 338 -8.40 12.53 2.68
C THR A 338 -8.12 11.03 2.43
N SER A 339 -9.11 10.27 1.97
CA SER A 339 -9.04 8.80 2.01
C SER A 339 -8.40 8.10 0.80
N THR A 340 -8.01 8.82 -0.25
CA THR A 340 -7.49 8.21 -1.49
C THR A 340 -6.38 9.06 -2.11
N PRO A 341 -5.46 8.48 -2.91
CA PRO A 341 -4.39 9.24 -3.55
C PRO A 341 -4.89 10.42 -4.39
N TYR A 342 -5.94 10.17 -5.18
CA TYR A 342 -6.58 11.19 -6.02
C TYR A 342 -7.12 12.39 -5.23
N LYS A 343 -7.66 12.14 -4.03
CA LYS A 343 -8.16 13.20 -3.13
C LYS A 343 -7.03 13.97 -2.46
N LEU A 344 -5.96 13.30 -2.04
CA LEU A 344 -4.77 13.96 -1.49
C LEU A 344 -4.12 14.87 -2.54
N ASN A 345 -4.04 14.41 -3.78
CA ASN A 345 -3.60 15.24 -4.91
C ASN A 345 -4.51 16.47 -5.10
N SER A 346 -5.83 16.27 -5.09
CA SER A 346 -6.79 17.38 -5.19
C SER A 346 -6.72 18.36 -4.02
N LEU A 347 -6.41 17.88 -2.81
CA LEU A 347 -6.17 18.73 -1.65
C LEU A 347 -4.90 19.57 -1.81
N GLY A 348 -3.84 18.97 -2.35
CA GLY A 348 -2.64 19.68 -2.75
C GLY A 348 -2.97 20.84 -3.72
N ARG A 349 -3.80 20.57 -4.73
CA ARG A 349 -4.22 21.57 -5.74
C ARG A 349 -5.07 22.69 -5.14
N TYR A 350 -6.00 22.36 -4.25
CA TYR A 350 -6.83 23.35 -3.55
C TYR A 350 -5.97 24.34 -2.76
N TYR A 351 -5.02 23.84 -1.97
CA TYR A 351 -4.15 24.69 -1.18
C TYR A 351 -3.16 25.49 -2.03
N LEU A 352 -2.74 24.97 -3.19
CA LEU A 352 -1.96 25.75 -4.16
C LEU A 352 -2.76 26.97 -4.66
N PHE A 353 -4.01 26.76 -5.08
CA PHE A 353 -4.91 27.84 -5.49
C PHE A 353 -5.13 28.86 -4.36
N LYS A 354 -5.31 28.39 -3.13
CA LYS A 354 -5.45 29.26 -1.95
C LYS A 354 -4.21 30.10 -1.70
N GLY A 355 -3.03 29.50 -1.77
CA GLY A 355 -1.76 30.20 -1.65
C GLY A 355 -1.60 31.28 -2.71
N ASN A 356 -1.90 30.94 -3.97
CA ASN A 356 -1.87 31.88 -5.09
C ASN A 356 -2.80 33.09 -4.85
N TYR A 357 -4.04 32.84 -4.41
CA TYR A 357 -5.00 33.90 -4.04
C TYR A 357 -4.46 34.78 -2.91
N GLN A 358 -4.05 34.18 -1.79
CA GLN A 358 -3.58 34.93 -0.62
C GLN A 358 -2.37 35.82 -0.93
N VAL A 359 -1.41 35.31 -1.70
CA VAL A 359 -0.25 36.09 -2.13
C VAL A 359 -0.67 37.24 -3.06
N SER A 360 -1.64 37.02 -3.95
CA SER A 360 -2.17 38.09 -4.81
C SER A 360 -2.84 39.22 -4.03
N MET A 361 -3.38 38.91 -2.84
CA MET A 361 -3.96 39.87 -1.91
C MET A 361 -2.93 40.51 -0.96
N GLY A 362 -1.65 40.16 -1.06
CA GLY A 362 -0.57 40.62 -0.17
C GLY A 362 -0.51 39.90 1.18
N LEU A 363 -1.27 38.83 1.38
CA LEU A 363 -1.28 38.01 2.60
C LEU A 363 -0.19 36.93 2.53
N PHE A 364 1.08 37.35 2.55
CA PHE A 364 2.21 36.47 2.25
C PHE A 364 2.39 35.33 3.26
N GLU A 365 2.23 35.59 4.56
CA GLU A 365 2.38 34.54 5.59
C GLU A 365 1.32 33.45 5.45
N ASP A 366 0.06 33.84 5.27
CA ASP A 366 -1.04 32.89 5.04
C ASP A 366 -0.83 32.10 3.75
N GLY A 367 -0.37 32.75 2.68
CA GLY A 367 -0.05 32.10 1.41
C GLY A 367 1.00 30.99 1.57
N ILE A 368 2.03 31.23 2.39
CA ILE A 368 3.09 30.25 2.64
C ILE A 368 2.60 29.07 3.48
N ILE A 369 1.69 29.32 4.43
CA ILE A 369 1.01 28.24 5.16
C ILE A 369 0.23 27.38 4.17
N SER A 370 -0.56 27.99 3.28
CA SER A 370 -1.31 27.25 2.25
C SER A 370 -0.38 26.45 1.32
N TYR A 371 0.69 27.04 0.82
CA TYR A 371 1.68 26.30 0.01
C TYR A 371 2.32 25.13 0.78
N THR A 372 2.56 25.30 2.07
CA THR A 372 3.08 24.22 2.92
C THR A 372 2.08 23.07 3.03
N GLU A 373 0.79 23.35 3.22
CA GLU A 373 -0.26 22.33 3.22
C GLU A 373 -0.41 21.66 1.85
N SER A 374 -0.23 22.42 0.76
CA SER A 374 -0.19 21.88 -0.60
C SER A 374 0.92 20.83 -0.76
N LEU A 375 2.16 21.19 -0.38
CA LEU A 375 3.32 20.30 -0.48
C LEU A 375 3.19 19.07 0.42
N LYS A 376 2.64 19.21 1.62
CA LYS A 376 2.36 18.07 2.51
C LYS A 376 1.38 17.08 1.85
N ALA A 377 0.26 17.58 1.33
CA ALA A 377 -0.75 16.75 0.70
C ALA A 377 -0.20 15.98 -0.53
N TYR A 378 0.62 16.64 -1.36
CA TYR A 378 1.33 15.95 -2.44
C TYR A 378 2.40 14.97 -1.95
N GLY A 379 3.09 15.28 -0.85
CA GLY A 379 4.10 14.43 -0.23
C GLY A 379 3.54 13.12 0.32
N GLU A 380 2.29 13.10 0.82
CA GLU A 380 1.64 11.86 1.30
C GLU A 380 1.44 10.81 0.20
N VAL A 381 1.46 11.22 -1.08
CA VAL A 381 1.28 10.34 -2.25
C VAL A 381 2.49 10.34 -3.18
N ASN A 382 3.61 10.94 -2.75
CA ASN A 382 4.81 11.11 -3.57
C ASN A 382 4.52 11.67 -4.98
N ALA A 383 3.60 12.64 -5.07
CA ALA A 383 3.24 13.30 -6.33
C ALA A 383 4.33 14.30 -6.78
N TYR A 384 5.48 13.77 -7.20
CA TYR A 384 6.69 14.56 -7.48
C TYR A 384 6.49 15.62 -8.58
N GLN A 385 5.73 15.31 -9.62
CA GLN A 385 5.47 16.27 -10.69
C GLN A 385 4.72 17.49 -10.14
N GLU A 386 3.72 17.27 -9.28
CA GLU A 386 2.94 18.31 -8.62
C GLU A 386 3.78 19.09 -7.61
N ILE A 387 4.63 18.41 -6.84
CA ILE A 387 5.57 19.07 -5.93
C ILE A 387 6.48 20.03 -6.71
N VAL A 388 7.05 19.57 -7.83
CA VAL A 388 7.92 20.40 -8.67
C VAL A 388 7.15 21.57 -9.28
N LYS A 389 5.92 21.34 -9.79
CA LYS A 389 5.07 22.42 -10.31
C LYS A 389 4.73 23.45 -9.24
N CYS A 390 4.28 23.00 -8.07
CA CYS A 390 3.97 23.83 -6.91
C CYS A 390 5.19 24.67 -6.50
N MET A 391 6.36 24.04 -6.37
CA MET A 391 7.60 24.76 -6.08
C MET A 391 7.95 25.79 -7.15
N ASN A 392 7.82 25.45 -8.44
CA ASN A 392 8.09 26.41 -9.52
C ASN A 392 7.15 27.62 -9.47
N GLU A 393 5.87 27.44 -9.18
CA GLU A 393 4.90 28.54 -9.01
C GLU A 393 5.30 29.44 -7.84
N ILE A 394 5.59 28.85 -6.67
CA ILE A 394 6.03 29.56 -5.47
C ILE A 394 7.30 30.36 -5.75
N LEU A 395 8.29 29.71 -6.38
CA LEU A 395 9.58 30.31 -6.70
C LEU A 395 9.45 31.41 -7.75
N SER A 396 8.50 31.33 -8.68
CA SER A 396 8.31 32.36 -9.72
C SER A 396 7.65 33.64 -9.20
N ASN A 397 7.11 33.62 -7.97
CA ASN A 397 6.43 34.77 -7.39
C ASN A 397 7.42 35.81 -6.83
N HIS A 398 7.66 36.88 -7.59
CA HIS A 398 8.61 37.94 -7.22
C HIS A 398 8.25 38.67 -5.92
N SER A 399 6.95 38.92 -5.68
CA SER A 399 6.49 39.56 -4.43
C SER A 399 6.84 38.71 -3.20
N LEU A 400 6.69 37.39 -3.30
CA LEU A 400 7.04 36.46 -2.22
C LEU A 400 8.56 36.48 -1.93
N ARG A 401 9.39 36.48 -2.98
CA ARG A 401 10.87 36.52 -2.84
C ARG A 401 11.36 37.77 -2.12
N SER A 402 10.67 38.89 -2.30
CA SER A 402 11.09 40.18 -1.75
C SER A 402 10.82 40.35 -0.24
N GLN A 403 9.99 39.48 0.35
CA GLN A 403 9.45 39.69 1.70
C GLN A 403 10.21 38.95 2.81
N SER A 404 10.84 37.78 2.60
CA SER A 404 11.60 37.11 3.69
C SER A 404 12.41 35.87 3.27
N GLU A 405 13.70 35.86 3.64
CA GLU A 405 14.63 34.73 3.52
C GLU A 405 14.29 33.56 4.47
N LEU A 406 13.75 33.87 5.66
CA LEU A 406 13.36 32.89 6.69
C LEU A 406 12.16 32.03 6.25
N LEU A 407 11.27 32.62 5.47
CA LEU A 407 10.07 31.99 4.94
C LEU A 407 10.41 31.02 3.79
N PHE A 408 11.42 31.37 2.97
CA PHE A 408 12.01 30.48 1.98
C PHE A 408 12.71 29.27 2.62
N GLU A 409 13.40 29.46 3.75
CA GLU A 409 14.01 28.36 4.50
C GLU A 409 12.97 27.36 5.04
N LYS A 410 11.76 27.81 5.41
CA LYS A 410 10.67 26.88 5.79
C LYS A 410 10.21 26.01 4.62
N LEU A 411 10.00 26.60 3.44
CA LEU A 411 9.60 25.86 2.23
C LEU A 411 10.69 24.89 1.80
N LYS A 412 11.96 25.31 1.86
CA LYS A 412 13.12 24.46 1.58
C LYS A 412 13.22 23.27 2.54
N LYS A 413 12.92 23.46 3.83
CA LYS A 413 12.87 22.35 4.80
C LYS A 413 11.79 21.32 4.47
N VAL A 414 10.60 21.77 4.06
CA VAL A 414 9.51 20.86 3.66
C VAL A 414 9.90 20.09 2.41
N TYR A 415 10.43 20.79 1.40
CA TYR A 415 10.93 20.16 0.17
C TYR A 415 12.03 19.13 0.44
N ASN A 416 13.05 19.49 1.23
CA ASN A 416 14.14 18.59 1.60
C ASN A 416 13.65 17.40 2.44
N GLY A 417 12.63 17.59 3.28
CA GLY A 417 11.99 16.51 4.04
C GLY A 417 11.27 15.50 3.13
N ILE A 418 10.67 15.99 2.04
CA ILE A 418 10.04 15.12 1.04
C ILE A 418 11.11 14.40 0.18
N GLU A 419 12.20 15.09 -0.19
CA GLU A 419 13.31 14.45 -0.92
C GLU A 419 14.10 13.44 -0.08
N SER A 420 14.28 13.65 1.21
CA SER A 420 15.00 12.69 2.07
C SER A 420 14.21 11.39 2.27
N ASN A 421 12.88 11.43 2.20
CA ASN A 421 12.03 10.24 2.13
C ASN A 421 12.13 9.47 0.80
N LYS A 422 12.87 9.97 -0.20
CA LYS A 422 13.18 9.26 -1.45
C LYS A 422 14.42 8.37 -1.34
N MET A 423 15.32 8.67 -0.39
CA MET A 423 16.62 8.00 -0.25
C MET A 423 16.64 6.88 0.80
N ASN A 424 15.56 6.72 1.56
CA ASN A 424 15.30 5.61 2.47
C ASN A 424 14.17 4.75 1.90
#